data_AF-A0A854QAD5-F1
#
_entry.id   AF-A0A854QAD5-F1
#
_cell.length_a   1.000
_cell.length_b   1.000
_cell.length_c   1.000
_cell.angle_alpha   90.00
_cell.angle_beta   90.00
_cell.angle_gamma   90.00
#
_symmetry.space_group_name_H-M   'P 1'
#
loop_
_entity.id
_entity.type
_entity.pdbx_description
1 polymer ?
#
loop_
_entity_poly.entity_id
_entity_poly.type
_entity_poly.pdbx_seq_one_letter_code
_entity_poly.pdbx_strand_id
1 'polypeptide(L)'
;MTPLSDRIAQSSISLYETLPKHGKPNVRDNGVPEWTILSVISLVVRQPPTFDSDHSDVIVPVSLGTGVKVLPHHRLPPLGDAVHDCHGEIIARRGFIRWLIFQAALLDQKENGRIGEGSHALYVERGENGKLKLKDGVDVWLYVSALPCGDASTLYTAMHQPPEEASQWTEPPPIPHDSPAPSPTPLFVSSHPLRGRNTYATMSTLRTKPGRPDSPPTTSMSCSDKIATWVCVGLQGGLLADLYEKVKLEGLVIGGVEQPPGWVDAKDVWEDKIEAEAARALYWRLETIRSMLPKEYPLHKPQLHFTSTPFSHSKPSISSTYPTSPEPQPSPLSLSFLPWLFVPDSKPGRPPKQSEREIISNGTRLGFLWKAPGTTLVRSKGRSRLCKIEILLAYEGLLDTRQLKDKKTYWDYKHRPLSAYQTAKGLLRGIPKKAPGTGVWQQLGHVWSTFAPEGTIEDKQAPPFKGWLSACTKLVAGSFYYRIIDNYEDVIMLTINTTVWVLN
;
A
#
# COMPACT_ATOMS: atom_id res chain seq x y z
N MET A 1 13.71 -27.56 9.94
CA MET A 1 12.70 -26.59 10.38
C MET A 1 12.14 -25.89 9.15
N THR A 2 10.83 -25.65 9.10
CA THR A 2 10.20 -24.86 8.03
C THR A 2 10.76 -23.44 8.02
N PRO A 3 11.19 -22.90 6.85
CA PRO A 3 11.71 -21.53 6.76
C PRO A 3 10.73 -20.49 7.31
N LEU A 4 11.25 -19.38 7.86
CA LEU A 4 10.41 -18.29 8.37
C LEU A 4 9.47 -17.73 7.30
N SER A 5 9.94 -17.61 6.05
CA SER A 5 9.13 -17.17 4.90
C SER A 5 7.89 -18.04 4.69
N ASP A 6 8.06 -19.37 4.70
CA ASP A 6 6.97 -20.33 4.56
C ASP A 6 6.03 -20.30 5.76
N ARG A 7 6.55 -20.17 6.99
CA ARG A 7 5.72 -20.04 8.20
C ARG A 7 4.86 -18.76 8.15
N ILE A 8 5.41 -17.64 7.67
CA ILE A 8 4.67 -16.38 7.48
C ILE A 8 3.58 -16.56 6.43
N ALA A 9 3.90 -17.20 5.30
CA ALA A 9 2.94 -17.47 4.24
C ALA A 9 1.80 -18.38 4.72
N GLN A 10 2.13 -19.48 5.40
CA GLN A 10 1.17 -20.42 6.00
C GLN A 10 0.26 -19.71 7.00
N SER A 11 0.82 -18.96 7.95
CA SER A 11 0.03 -18.18 8.92
C SER A 11 -0.93 -17.19 8.23
N SER A 12 -0.47 -16.55 7.16
CA SER A 12 -1.27 -15.62 6.36
C SER A 12 -2.42 -16.30 5.61
N ILE A 13 -2.15 -17.45 4.99
CA ILE A 13 -3.13 -18.24 4.24
C ILE A 13 -4.14 -18.88 5.19
N SER A 14 -3.70 -19.48 6.31
CA SER A 14 -4.59 -20.03 7.32
C SER A 14 -5.53 -18.97 7.89
N LEU A 15 -5.03 -17.76 8.17
CA LEU A 15 -5.90 -16.65 8.57
C LEU A 15 -6.97 -16.36 7.51
N TYR A 16 -6.58 -16.28 6.24
CA TYR A 16 -7.52 -16.08 5.14
C TYR A 16 -8.57 -17.20 5.06
N GLU A 17 -8.17 -18.46 5.26
CA GLU A 17 -9.04 -19.63 5.20
C GLU A 17 -10.13 -19.61 6.28
N THR A 18 -9.83 -19.07 7.47
CA THR A 18 -10.84 -18.90 8.55
C THR A 18 -11.99 -17.97 8.16
N LEU A 19 -11.80 -17.09 7.15
CA LEU A 19 -12.83 -16.15 6.73
C LEU A 19 -13.97 -16.86 5.98
N PRO A 20 -15.24 -16.42 6.17
CA PRO A 20 -16.37 -16.96 5.40
C PRO A 20 -16.18 -16.84 3.89
N LYS A 21 -16.83 -17.73 3.12
CA LYS A 21 -16.80 -17.71 1.64
C LYS A 21 -17.32 -16.40 1.04
N HIS A 22 -18.32 -15.78 1.65
CA HIS A 22 -18.89 -14.53 1.14
C HIS A 22 -17.85 -13.40 1.13
N GLY A 23 -17.57 -12.90 -0.08
CA GLY A 23 -16.58 -11.86 -0.39
C GLY A 23 -15.23 -12.39 -0.90
N LYS A 24 -14.98 -13.71 -0.84
CA LYS A 24 -13.86 -14.36 -1.52
C LYS A 24 -14.17 -14.52 -3.02
N PRO A 25 -13.16 -14.71 -3.88
CA PRO A 25 -13.38 -15.00 -5.30
C PRO A 25 -14.31 -16.21 -5.49
N ASN A 26 -15.18 -16.13 -6.50
CA ASN A 26 -16.12 -17.17 -6.85
C ASN A 26 -16.14 -17.40 -8.37
N VAL A 27 -16.84 -18.42 -8.84
CA VAL A 27 -17.22 -18.54 -10.25
C VAL A 27 -18.45 -17.68 -10.51
N ARG A 28 -18.38 -16.81 -11.52
CA ARG A 28 -19.50 -15.96 -11.95
C ARG A 28 -20.59 -16.78 -12.64
N ASP A 29 -21.78 -16.20 -12.76
CA ASP A 29 -22.92 -16.84 -13.44
C ASP A 29 -22.62 -17.24 -14.90
N ASN A 30 -21.67 -16.55 -15.54
CA ASN A 30 -21.19 -16.86 -16.89
C ASN A 30 -20.04 -17.89 -16.93
N GLY A 31 -19.78 -18.61 -15.85
CA GLY A 31 -18.75 -19.65 -15.75
C GLY A 31 -17.32 -19.12 -15.62
N VAL A 32 -17.11 -17.80 -15.58
CA VAL A 32 -15.79 -17.20 -15.46
C VAL A 32 -15.32 -17.23 -14.00
N PRO A 33 -14.22 -17.93 -13.67
CA PRO A 33 -13.68 -17.97 -12.32
C PRO A 33 -12.99 -16.65 -11.95
N GLU A 34 -13.05 -16.29 -10.68
CA GLU A 34 -12.37 -15.12 -10.15
C GLU A 34 -11.06 -15.44 -9.42
N TRP A 35 -10.11 -14.51 -9.45
CA TRP A 35 -8.89 -14.57 -8.65
C TRP A 35 -8.65 -13.26 -7.88
N THR A 36 -7.77 -13.31 -6.88
CA THR A 36 -7.36 -12.14 -6.10
C THR A 36 -5.88 -12.23 -5.68
N ILE A 37 -5.37 -11.17 -5.07
CA ILE A 37 -4.08 -11.17 -4.37
C ILE A 37 -4.38 -11.08 -2.88
N LEU A 38 -3.76 -11.96 -2.10
CA LEU A 38 -3.75 -11.90 -0.65
C LEU A 38 -2.51 -11.14 -0.18
N SER A 39 -2.69 -10.26 0.80
CA SER A 39 -1.58 -9.63 1.51
C SER A 39 -1.87 -9.55 2.99
N VAL A 40 -0.85 -9.83 3.80
CA VAL A 40 -0.98 -9.83 5.25
C VAL A 40 0.23 -9.16 5.85
N ILE A 41 0.01 -8.18 6.72
CA ILE A 41 1.07 -7.68 7.61
C ILE A 41 1.00 -8.50 8.90
N SER A 42 2.15 -9.04 9.28
CA SER A 42 2.35 -9.84 10.49
C SER A 42 3.50 -9.28 11.31
N LEU A 43 3.43 -9.48 12.62
CA LEU A 43 4.58 -9.32 13.50
C LEU A 43 5.32 -10.65 13.59
N VAL A 44 6.64 -10.60 13.60
CA VAL A 44 7.51 -11.72 13.97
C VAL A 44 8.13 -11.37 15.32
N VAL A 45 7.71 -12.08 16.36
CA VAL A 45 8.15 -11.87 17.73
C VAL A 45 9.23 -12.90 18.05
N ARG A 46 10.47 -12.41 18.13
CA ARG A 46 11.65 -13.23 18.40
C ARG A 46 11.57 -13.83 19.79
N GLN A 47 11.77 -15.14 19.89
CA GLN A 47 11.84 -15.81 21.18
C GLN A 47 13.29 -15.80 21.69
N PRO A 48 13.54 -15.59 23.00
CA PRO A 48 14.88 -15.71 23.54
C PRO A 48 15.38 -17.16 23.40
N PRO A 49 16.68 -17.37 23.18
CA PRO A 49 17.25 -18.70 23.13
C PRO A 49 17.10 -19.37 24.50
N THR A 50 16.38 -20.49 24.56
CA THR A 50 16.30 -21.38 25.74
C THR A 50 17.02 -22.71 25.44
N PHE A 51 17.02 -23.68 26.36
CA PHE A 51 17.71 -24.96 26.15
C PHE A 51 16.88 -26.01 25.35
N ASP A 52 15.58 -25.76 25.09
CA ASP A 52 14.67 -26.72 24.44
C ASP A 52 14.39 -26.39 22.97
N SER A 53 14.59 -27.37 22.08
CA SER A 53 14.67 -27.27 20.61
C SER A 53 13.47 -26.67 19.84
N ASP A 54 12.41 -26.19 20.48
CA ASP A 54 11.24 -25.57 19.81
C ASP A 54 11.34 -24.03 19.76
N HIS A 55 12.49 -23.50 19.32
CA HIS A 55 12.79 -22.06 19.25
C HIS A 55 12.28 -21.41 17.96
N SER A 56 10.98 -21.49 17.70
CA SER A 56 10.42 -20.90 16.49
C SER A 56 9.81 -19.51 16.79
N ASP A 57 10.26 -18.47 16.07
CA ASP A 57 9.71 -17.10 16.19
C ASP A 57 8.17 -17.10 16.14
N VAL A 58 7.48 -16.31 16.96
CA VAL A 58 6.01 -16.29 16.97
C VAL A 58 5.50 -15.33 15.91
N ILE A 59 4.62 -15.81 15.02
CA ILE A 59 4.05 -15.01 13.93
C ILE A 59 2.63 -14.57 14.32
N VAL A 60 2.41 -13.26 14.35
CA VAL A 60 1.13 -12.66 14.74
C VAL A 60 0.56 -11.83 13.58
N PRO A 61 -0.39 -12.38 12.80
CA PRO A 61 -1.08 -11.63 11.76
C PRO A 61 -1.88 -10.44 12.34
N VAL A 62 -1.59 -9.22 11.89
CA VAL A 62 -2.23 -8.00 12.41
C VAL A 62 -3.18 -7.35 11.41
N SER A 63 -2.96 -7.52 10.11
CA SER A 63 -3.91 -7.00 9.12
C SER A 63 -3.87 -7.81 7.84
N LEU A 64 -5.05 -8.25 7.40
CA LEU A 64 -5.25 -8.97 6.15
C LEU A 64 -6.00 -8.09 5.15
N GLY A 65 -5.50 -8.10 3.92
CA GLY A 65 -6.13 -7.49 2.75
C GLY A 65 -6.19 -8.44 1.57
N THR A 66 -7.28 -8.41 0.81
CA THR A 66 -7.31 -8.94 -0.55
C THR A 66 -7.81 -7.90 -1.53
N GLY A 67 -7.35 -7.99 -2.78
CA GLY A 67 -7.91 -7.20 -3.87
C GLY A 67 -6.89 -6.75 -4.90
N VAL A 68 -7.42 -6.26 -6.02
CA VAL A 68 -6.66 -5.88 -7.24
C VAL A 68 -7.33 -4.71 -7.97
N LYS A 69 -8.22 -3.99 -7.28
CA LYS A 69 -9.04 -2.92 -7.86
C LYS A 69 -8.64 -1.57 -7.30
N VAL A 70 -8.89 -0.53 -8.08
CA VAL A 70 -8.59 0.86 -7.76
C VAL A 70 -9.68 1.74 -8.36
N LEU A 71 -10.04 2.81 -7.65
CA LEU A 71 -11.01 3.77 -8.15
C LEU A 71 -10.42 4.60 -9.31
N PRO A 72 -11.20 4.83 -10.37
CA PRO A 72 -10.80 5.73 -11.45
C PRO A 72 -10.78 7.18 -10.94
N HIS A 73 -10.04 8.05 -11.64
CA HIS A 73 -9.84 9.44 -11.21
C HIS A 73 -11.15 10.21 -10.93
N HIS A 74 -12.16 10.04 -11.78
CA HIS A 74 -13.47 10.71 -11.63
C HIS A 74 -14.31 10.20 -10.43
N ARG A 75 -13.89 9.13 -9.75
CA ARG A 75 -14.52 8.60 -8.52
C ARG A 75 -13.65 8.74 -7.28
N LEU A 76 -12.61 9.58 -7.33
CA LEU A 76 -11.82 9.87 -6.14
C LEU A 76 -12.73 10.47 -5.05
N PRO A 77 -12.74 9.92 -3.82
CA PRO A 77 -13.63 10.38 -2.76
C PRO A 77 -13.13 11.71 -2.19
N PRO A 78 -13.77 12.86 -2.52
CA PRO A 78 -13.26 14.17 -2.11
C PRO A 78 -13.36 14.38 -0.59
N LEU A 79 -14.19 13.58 0.09
CA LEU A 79 -14.39 13.57 1.54
C LEU A 79 -13.62 12.44 2.25
N GLY A 80 -12.89 11.60 1.50
CA GLY A 80 -12.03 10.57 2.09
C GLY A 80 -12.78 9.41 2.72
N ASP A 81 -14.04 9.22 2.32
CA ASP A 81 -15.00 8.26 2.83
C ASP A 81 -15.04 6.93 2.07
N ALA A 82 -14.24 6.82 1.00
CA ALA A 82 -13.97 5.57 0.30
C ALA A 82 -12.47 5.25 0.24
N VAL A 83 -12.14 3.98 0.05
CA VAL A 83 -10.78 3.49 -0.17
C VAL A 83 -10.46 3.59 -1.66
N HIS A 84 -9.56 4.51 -2.01
CA HIS A 84 -9.13 4.71 -3.41
C HIS A 84 -8.48 3.45 -4.01
N ASP A 85 -7.46 2.91 -3.35
CA ASP A 85 -6.73 1.75 -3.81
C ASP A 85 -7.03 0.55 -2.91
N CYS A 86 -7.67 -0.46 -3.49
CA CYS A 86 -8.10 -1.69 -2.82
C CYS A 86 -7.22 -2.88 -3.20
N HIS A 87 -5.97 -2.64 -3.63
CA HIS A 87 -5.00 -3.71 -3.72
C HIS A 87 -4.68 -4.29 -2.33
N GLY A 88 -4.46 -5.61 -2.25
CA GLY A 88 -4.25 -6.33 -0.99
C GLY A 88 -3.20 -5.69 -0.09
N GLU A 89 -2.05 -5.29 -0.65
CA GLU A 89 -0.93 -4.69 0.07
C GLU A 89 -1.34 -3.36 0.72
N ILE A 90 -2.17 -2.59 0.01
CA ILE A 90 -2.65 -1.28 0.47
C ILE A 90 -3.70 -1.46 1.57
N ILE A 91 -4.61 -2.42 1.41
CA ILE A 91 -5.62 -2.75 2.41
C ILE A 91 -4.94 -3.21 3.71
N ALA A 92 -3.96 -4.12 3.62
CA ALA A 92 -3.20 -4.62 4.76
C ALA A 92 -2.46 -3.49 5.47
N ARG A 93 -1.77 -2.60 4.74
CA ARG A 93 -1.05 -1.48 5.35
C ARG A 93 -1.97 -0.43 5.99
N ARG A 94 -3.15 -0.16 5.41
CA ARG A 94 -4.15 0.72 6.06
C ARG A 94 -4.72 0.11 7.34
N GLY A 95 -4.90 -1.20 7.38
CA GLY A 95 -5.31 -1.90 8.59
C GLY A 95 -4.20 -1.93 9.65
N PHE A 96 -2.94 -2.01 9.23
CA PHE A 96 -1.79 -1.88 10.14
C PHE A 96 -1.68 -0.48 10.77
N ILE A 97 -2.00 0.60 10.03
CA ILE A 97 -2.11 1.95 10.62
C ILE A 97 -3.18 1.98 11.72
N ARG A 98 -4.34 1.33 11.51
CA ARG A 98 -5.38 1.20 12.54
C ARG A 98 -4.87 0.43 13.76
N TRP A 99 -4.04 -0.59 13.54
CA TRP A 99 -3.40 -1.35 14.61
C TRP A 99 -2.42 -0.48 15.42
N LEU A 100 -1.59 0.34 14.76
CA LEU A 100 -0.69 1.28 15.45
C LEU A 100 -1.48 2.30 16.32
N ILE A 101 -2.61 2.82 15.83
CA ILE A 101 -3.47 3.69 16.65
C ILE A 101 -4.00 2.92 17.88
N PHE A 102 -4.43 1.68 17.69
CA PHE A 102 -4.88 0.82 18.78
C PHE A 102 -3.77 0.54 19.80
N GLN A 103 -2.55 0.23 19.36
CA GLN A 103 -1.41 -0.02 20.24
C GLN A 103 -1.03 1.21 21.06
N ALA A 104 -1.12 2.41 20.47
CA ALA A 104 -0.89 3.65 21.20
C ALA A 104 -1.94 3.88 22.28
N ALA A 105 -3.22 3.64 21.96
CA ALA A 105 -4.30 3.72 22.95
C ALA A 105 -4.15 2.68 24.06
N LEU A 106 -3.70 1.47 23.73
CA LEU A 106 -3.48 0.40 24.70
C LEU A 106 -2.31 0.73 25.64
N LEU A 107 -1.23 1.32 25.11
CA LEU A 107 -0.12 1.80 25.93
C LEU A 107 -0.58 2.90 26.89
N ASP A 108 -1.35 3.90 26.42
CA ASP A 108 -1.87 4.97 27.28
C ASP A 108 -2.78 4.41 28.38
N GLN A 109 -3.59 3.38 28.08
CA GLN A 109 -4.40 2.71 29.10
C GLN A 109 -3.54 2.01 30.15
N LYS A 110 -2.43 1.38 29.75
CA LYS A 110 -1.50 0.73 30.67
C LYS A 110 -0.84 1.76 31.58
N GLU A 111 -0.32 2.83 31.01
CA GLU A 111 0.36 3.89 31.75
C GLU A 111 -0.57 4.62 32.72
N ASN A 112 -1.86 4.73 32.39
CA ASN A 112 -2.88 5.29 33.27
C ASN A 112 -3.48 4.28 34.26
N GLY A 113 -2.91 3.07 34.38
CA GLY A 113 -3.37 2.03 35.32
C GLY A 113 -4.74 1.41 35.01
N ARG A 114 -5.27 1.60 33.79
CA ARG A 114 -6.58 1.07 33.37
C ARG A 114 -6.52 -0.38 32.90
N ILE A 115 -5.34 -0.87 32.52
CA ILE A 115 -5.08 -2.28 32.21
C ILE A 115 -3.86 -2.76 32.99
N GLY A 116 -3.89 -4.01 33.47
CA GLY A 116 -2.81 -4.60 34.24
C GLY A 116 -1.53 -4.87 33.43
N GLU A 117 -0.44 -5.19 34.11
CA GLU A 117 0.91 -5.32 33.53
C GLU A 117 1.04 -6.38 32.41
N GLY A 118 0.17 -7.39 32.42
CA GLY A 118 0.20 -8.58 31.54
C GLY A 118 -0.61 -8.50 30.24
N SER A 119 -0.82 -7.32 29.64
CA SER A 119 -1.48 -7.28 28.33
C SER A 119 -0.58 -7.91 27.24
N HIS A 120 -0.80 -9.21 26.97
CA HIS A 120 -0.13 -9.98 25.91
C HIS A 120 -0.36 -9.42 24.49
N ALA A 121 -1.18 -8.38 24.35
CA ALA A 121 -1.50 -7.71 23.09
C ALA A 121 -0.72 -6.39 22.87
N LEU A 122 0.17 -5.99 23.78
CA LEU A 122 0.96 -4.76 23.68
C LEU A 122 2.36 -5.02 23.11
N TYR A 123 2.62 -4.49 21.91
CA TYR A 123 3.84 -4.69 21.12
C TYR A 123 4.64 -3.40 20.90
N VAL A 124 4.23 -2.30 21.54
CA VAL A 124 4.89 -0.99 21.46
C VAL A 124 5.34 -0.53 22.83
N GLU A 125 6.30 0.39 22.84
CA GLU A 125 6.83 1.06 24.02
C GLU A 125 7.27 2.49 23.67
N ARG A 126 7.61 3.31 24.68
CA ARG A 126 8.16 4.64 24.45
C ARG A 126 9.67 4.53 24.19
N GLY A 127 10.10 5.09 23.06
CA GLY A 127 11.52 5.31 22.78
C GLY A 127 12.09 6.48 23.58
N GLU A 128 13.40 6.65 23.50
CA GLU A 128 14.14 7.68 24.26
C GLU A 128 13.72 9.11 23.89
N ASN A 129 13.26 9.32 22.65
CA ASN A 129 12.75 10.60 22.16
C ASN A 129 11.27 10.87 22.54
N GLY A 130 10.65 9.99 23.34
CA GLY A 130 9.25 10.08 23.77
C GLY A 130 8.22 9.60 22.74
N LYS A 131 8.61 9.33 21.49
CA LYS A 131 7.76 8.69 20.48
C LYS A 131 7.62 7.21 20.77
N LEU A 132 6.58 6.60 20.22
CA LEU A 132 6.37 5.16 20.33
C LEU A 132 7.25 4.42 19.32
N LYS A 133 7.81 3.29 19.73
CA LYS A 133 8.48 2.33 18.86
C LYS A 133 7.89 0.94 19.07
N LEU A 134 8.15 0.03 18.14
CA LEU A 134 7.93 -1.40 18.41
C LEU A 134 8.94 -1.85 19.47
N LYS A 135 8.53 -2.81 20.30
CA LYS A 135 9.44 -3.43 21.28
C LYS A 135 10.59 -4.15 20.57
N ASP A 136 11.71 -4.23 21.26
CA ASP A 136 12.86 -4.99 20.77
C ASP A 136 12.47 -6.47 20.55
N GLY A 137 12.94 -7.05 19.44
CA GLY A 137 12.55 -8.39 19.01
C GLY A 137 11.16 -8.49 18.36
N VAL A 138 10.51 -7.38 18.02
CA VAL A 138 9.25 -7.37 17.26
C VAL A 138 9.47 -6.75 15.88
N ASP A 139 9.46 -7.60 14.85
CA ASP A 139 9.68 -7.20 13.46
C ASP A 139 8.39 -7.18 12.66
N VAL A 140 8.24 -6.25 11.72
CA VAL A 140 7.07 -6.19 10.82
C VAL A 140 7.40 -6.83 9.48
N TRP A 141 6.60 -7.82 9.09
CA TRP A 141 6.73 -8.55 7.84
C TRP A 141 5.46 -8.39 6.99
N LEU A 142 5.64 -8.30 5.67
CA LEU A 142 4.55 -8.29 4.70
C LEU A 142 4.60 -9.58 3.88
N TYR A 143 3.51 -10.34 3.84
CA TYR A 143 3.29 -11.39 2.84
C TYR A 143 2.44 -10.83 1.70
N VAL A 144 2.78 -11.19 0.46
CA VAL A 144 1.96 -10.93 -0.74
C VAL A 144 1.94 -12.19 -1.61
N SER A 145 0.76 -12.65 -2.02
CA SER A 145 0.62 -13.89 -2.80
C SER A 145 1.00 -13.77 -4.29
N ALA A 146 1.58 -12.63 -4.69
CA ALA A 146 2.04 -12.33 -6.04
C ALA A 146 3.06 -11.17 -5.99
N LEU A 147 3.89 -11.02 -7.03
CA LEU A 147 4.80 -9.87 -7.14
C LEU A 147 4.01 -8.55 -7.10
N PRO A 148 4.46 -7.55 -6.31
CA PRO A 148 3.82 -6.24 -6.27
C PRO A 148 3.73 -5.62 -7.66
N CYS A 149 2.53 -5.19 -8.05
CA CYS A 149 2.34 -4.60 -9.38
C CYS A 149 3.25 -3.38 -9.61
N GLY A 150 3.59 -3.12 -10.87
CA GLY A 150 4.56 -2.10 -11.27
C GLY A 150 5.93 -2.70 -11.55
N ASP A 151 6.96 -1.91 -11.26
CA ASP A 151 8.36 -2.19 -11.62
C ASP A 151 8.81 -3.60 -11.22
N ALA A 152 8.52 -4.06 -9.99
CA ALA A 152 8.91 -5.39 -9.49
C ALA A 152 8.29 -6.58 -10.24
N SER A 153 7.17 -6.36 -10.94
CA SER A 153 6.42 -7.42 -11.65
C SER A 153 6.56 -7.35 -13.18
N THR A 154 7.28 -6.35 -13.68
CA THR A 154 7.32 -6.01 -15.12
C THR A 154 7.93 -7.14 -15.94
N LEU A 155 9.14 -7.57 -15.57
CA LEU A 155 9.85 -8.67 -16.22
C LEU A 155 9.11 -10.00 -16.09
N TYR A 156 8.66 -10.34 -14.88
CA TYR A 156 7.87 -11.54 -14.62
C TYR A 156 6.66 -11.63 -15.56
N THR A 157 5.91 -10.53 -15.67
CA THR A 157 4.71 -10.51 -16.51
C THR A 157 5.05 -10.68 -17.98
N ALA A 158 6.08 -9.99 -18.47
CA ALA A 158 6.51 -10.09 -19.87
C ALA A 158 6.87 -11.53 -20.26
N MET A 159 7.56 -12.26 -19.39
CA MET A 159 7.98 -13.64 -19.62
C MET A 159 6.82 -14.67 -19.54
N HIS A 160 5.69 -14.31 -18.94
CA HIS A 160 4.52 -15.19 -18.77
C HIS A 160 3.37 -14.89 -19.73
N GLN A 161 3.51 -13.88 -20.60
CA GLN A 161 2.52 -13.56 -21.62
C GLN A 161 2.94 -14.10 -22.99
N PRO A 162 1.99 -14.46 -23.86
CA PRO A 162 2.30 -14.78 -25.25
C PRO A 162 3.09 -13.64 -25.91
N PRO A 163 4.10 -13.93 -26.77
CA PRO A 163 4.92 -12.91 -27.41
C PRO A 163 4.12 -11.84 -28.17
N GLU A 164 3.01 -12.22 -28.80
CA GLU A 164 2.10 -11.30 -29.50
C GLU A 164 1.44 -10.30 -28.54
N GLU A 165 0.99 -10.74 -27.35
CA GLU A 165 0.47 -9.83 -26.32
C GLU A 165 1.56 -8.97 -25.69
N ALA A 166 2.77 -9.51 -25.49
CA ALA A 166 3.91 -8.74 -24.98
C ALA A 166 4.34 -7.64 -25.98
N SER A 167 4.24 -7.92 -27.28
CA SER A 167 4.61 -7.00 -28.37
C SER A 167 3.67 -5.79 -28.50
N GLN A 168 2.42 -5.88 -28.03
CA GLN A 168 1.45 -4.76 -27.98
C GLN A 168 1.86 -3.63 -27.02
N TRP A 169 2.93 -3.82 -26.24
CA TRP A 169 3.44 -2.86 -25.26
C TRP A 169 4.87 -2.39 -25.58
N THR A 170 5.26 -2.50 -26.86
CA THR A 170 6.57 -2.12 -27.40
C THR A 170 6.86 -0.63 -27.24
N GLU A 171 8.16 -0.29 -27.30
CA GLU A 171 8.68 1.06 -27.16
C GLU A 171 8.02 2.06 -28.14
N PRO A 172 7.88 3.34 -27.76
CA PRO A 172 7.60 4.36 -28.77
C PRO A 172 8.71 4.32 -29.84
N PRO A 173 8.38 4.51 -31.13
CA PRO A 173 9.39 4.53 -32.19
C PRO A 173 10.46 5.59 -31.87
N PRO A 174 11.73 5.32 -32.20
CA PRO A 174 12.81 6.27 -31.92
C PRO A 174 12.46 7.61 -32.56
N ILE A 175 12.56 8.67 -31.75
CA ILE A 175 12.47 10.05 -32.24
C ILE A 175 13.52 10.19 -33.34
N PRO A 176 13.20 10.72 -34.53
CA PRO A 176 14.19 10.90 -35.59
C PRO A 176 15.36 11.74 -35.07
N HIS A 177 16.52 11.10 -34.89
CA HIS A 177 17.77 11.76 -34.49
C HIS A 177 18.53 12.17 -35.76
N ASP A 178 18.36 13.41 -36.19
CA ASP A 178 19.45 14.13 -36.88
C ASP A 178 20.50 14.53 -35.82
N SER A 179 21.29 13.56 -35.34
CA SER A 179 22.58 13.77 -34.65
C SER A 179 23.27 12.42 -34.36
N PRO A 180 24.61 12.34 -34.43
CA PRO A 180 25.30 11.07 -34.71
C PRO A 180 25.50 10.14 -33.50
N ALA A 181 25.31 8.85 -33.79
CA ALA A 181 25.71 7.61 -33.12
C ALA A 181 25.36 7.41 -31.63
N PRO A 182 24.44 6.49 -31.27
CA PRO A 182 24.26 6.06 -29.89
C PRO A 182 25.34 5.05 -29.47
N SER A 183 25.96 5.34 -28.34
CA SER A 183 26.74 4.42 -27.50
C SER A 183 25.85 3.28 -26.95
N PRO A 184 26.42 2.15 -26.48
CA PRO A 184 25.65 0.95 -26.17
C PRO A 184 24.63 1.22 -25.04
N THR A 185 23.34 1.16 -25.42
CA THR A 185 22.11 1.15 -24.59
C THR A 185 22.20 1.84 -23.22
N PRO A 186 21.92 3.16 -23.13
CA PRO A 186 21.58 3.75 -21.85
C PRO A 186 20.18 3.28 -21.44
N LEU A 187 20.07 2.73 -20.23
CA LEU A 187 18.81 2.48 -19.53
C LEU A 187 17.96 3.75 -19.56
N PHE A 188 16.90 3.80 -20.37
CA PHE A 188 16.02 4.95 -20.41
C PHE A 188 15.21 5.02 -19.12
N VAL A 189 15.42 6.06 -18.30
CA VAL A 189 14.52 6.45 -17.21
C VAL A 189 13.60 7.54 -17.77
N SER A 190 12.29 7.30 -17.78
CA SER A 190 11.33 8.28 -18.30
C SER A 190 11.19 9.47 -17.34
N SER A 191 11.10 10.69 -17.87
CA SER A 191 10.80 11.91 -17.12
C SER A 191 9.33 12.01 -16.67
N HIS A 192 8.48 11.14 -17.20
CA HIS A 192 7.03 11.06 -16.91
C HIS A 192 6.65 9.64 -16.45
N PRO A 193 5.67 9.49 -15.54
CA PRO A 193 5.26 8.18 -15.08
C PRO A 193 4.47 7.48 -16.18
N LEU A 194 4.76 6.19 -16.32
CA LEU A 194 4.14 5.34 -17.31
C LEU A 194 2.84 4.76 -16.76
N ARG A 195 1.87 4.55 -17.66
CA ARG A 195 0.63 3.87 -17.30
C ARG A 195 0.81 2.38 -17.51
N GLY A 196 0.49 1.60 -16.48
CA GLY A 196 0.50 0.16 -16.55
C GLY A 196 1.82 -0.44 -17.02
N ARG A 197 1.75 -1.26 -18.07
CA ARG A 197 2.88 -2.06 -18.60
C ARG A 197 3.52 -1.48 -19.86
N ASN A 198 3.20 -0.24 -20.22
CA ASN A 198 3.85 0.41 -21.37
C ASN A 198 5.37 0.43 -21.19
N THR A 199 6.10 0.10 -22.26
CA THR A 199 7.57 0.13 -22.36
C THR A 199 8.27 -0.76 -21.32
N TYR A 200 8.44 -2.05 -21.65
CA TYR A 200 9.07 -3.05 -20.76
C TYR A 200 10.55 -2.77 -20.45
N ALA A 201 11.28 -2.12 -21.35
CA ALA A 201 12.71 -1.83 -21.20
C ALA A 201 13.00 -0.65 -20.25
N THR A 202 12.01 0.18 -19.93
CA THR A 202 12.17 1.34 -19.06
C THR A 202 12.14 0.90 -17.60
N MET A 203 13.31 0.58 -17.06
CA MET A 203 13.53 0.22 -15.66
C MET A 203 13.49 1.44 -14.74
N SER A 204 13.24 1.21 -13.45
CA SER A 204 13.26 2.21 -12.38
C SER A 204 12.30 3.40 -12.60
N THR A 205 11.34 3.25 -13.50
CA THR A 205 10.37 4.28 -13.86
C THR A 205 9.08 4.10 -13.09
N LEU A 206 8.52 5.22 -12.64
CA LEU A 206 7.25 5.26 -11.93
C LEU A 206 6.10 4.72 -12.77
N ARG A 207 5.24 3.89 -12.17
CA ARG A 207 4.09 3.29 -12.85
C ARG A 207 2.79 3.58 -12.13
N THR A 208 1.75 3.90 -12.89
CA THR A 208 0.38 4.07 -12.40
C THR A 208 -0.51 2.88 -12.78
N LYS A 209 -1.61 2.72 -12.05
CA LYS A 209 -2.67 1.75 -12.29
C LYS A 209 -3.75 2.33 -13.22
N PRO A 210 -4.71 1.51 -13.69
CA PRO A 210 -4.58 0.06 -13.81
C PRO A 210 -3.56 -0.30 -14.91
N GLY A 211 -3.11 -1.55 -14.89
CA GLY A 211 -2.19 -2.09 -15.89
C GLY A 211 -2.75 -2.13 -17.32
N ARG A 212 -4.08 -2.16 -17.47
CA ARG A 212 -4.76 -2.33 -18.76
C ARG A 212 -5.02 -0.98 -19.46
N PRO A 213 -4.95 -0.93 -20.80
CA PRO A 213 -5.03 0.33 -21.53
C PRO A 213 -6.48 0.81 -21.71
N ASP A 214 -7.41 -0.15 -21.84
CA ASP A 214 -8.87 -0.01 -21.99
C ASP A 214 -9.59 0.56 -20.76
N SER A 215 -8.97 0.44 -19.59
CA SER A 215 -9.59 0.89 -18.34
C SER A 215 -9.53 2.42 -18.22
N PRO A 216 -10.38 3.06 -17.40
CA PRO A 216 -10.23 4.49 -17.13
C PRO A 216 -8.91 4.78 -16.40
N PRO A 217 -8.21 5.89 -16.70
CA PRO A 217 -7.00 6.26 -16.00
C PRO A 217 -7.29 6.52 -14.51
N THR A 218 -6.39 6.05 -13.65
CA THR A 218 -6.29 6.50 -12.25
C THR A 218 -4.94 7.14 -12.05
N THR A 219 -4.85 8.04 -11.08
CA THR A 219 -3.55 8.56 -10.68
C THR A 219 -2.79 7.54 -9.82
N SER A 220 -3.40 6.40 -9.44
CA SER A 220 -2.87 5.52 -8.39
C SER A 220 -1.54 4.88 -8.75
N MET A 221 -0.52 5.14 -7.95
CA MET A 221 0.80 4.53 -8.14
C MET A 221 0.78 3.02 -7.93
N SER A 222 1.76 2.35 -8.53
CA SER A 222 1.97 0.91 -8.43
C SER A 222 2.26 0.48 -6.99
N CYS A 223 2.03 -0.81 -6.67
CA CYS A 223 2.36 -1.35 -5.35
C CYS A 223 3.88 -1.35 -5.12
N SER A 224 4.68 -1.55 -6.17
CA SER A 224 6.15 -1.43 -6.11
C SER A 224 6.58 -0.03 -5.61
N ASP A 225 5.99 1.03 -6.17
CA ASP A 225 6.29 2.42 -5.79
C ASP A 225 5.82 2.77 -4.37
N LYS A 226 4.69 2.20 -3.95
CA LYS A 226 4.16 2.39 -2.60
C LYS A 226 4.99 1.65 -1.56
N ILE A 227 5.41 0.42 -1.83
CA ILE A 227 6.27 -0.35 -0.93
C ILE A 227 7.64 0.34 -0.82
N ALA A 228 8.26 0.76 -1.92
CA ALA A 228 9.51 1.53 -1.88
C ALA A 228 9.36 2.84 -1.08
N THR A 229 8.21 3.51 -1.18
CA THR A 229 7.89 4.65 -0.30
C THR A 229 7.89 4.22 1.17
N TRP A 230 7.23 3.12 1.54
CA TRP A 230 7.19 2.63 2.92
C TRP A 230 8.56 2.20 3.45
N VAL A 231 9.42 1.65 2.59
CA VAL A 231 10.83 1.35 2.92
C VAL A 231 11.58 2.63 3.29
N CYS A 232 11.34 3.73 2.56
CA CYS A 232 11.94 5.03 2.84
C CYS A 232 11.36 5.71 4.10
N VAL A 233 10.04 5.90 4.17
CA VAL A 233 9.40 6.76 5.19
C VAL A 233 8.67 5.99 6.30
N GLY A 234 8.71 4.65 6.27
CA GLY A 234 8.06 3.78 7.25
C GLY A 234 6.58 3.48 6.97
N LEU A 235 6.08 2.42 7.60
CA LEU A 235 4.72 1.92 7.43
C LEU A 235 3.66 2.81 8.10
N GLN A 236 4.02 3.55 9.14
CA GLN A 236 3.14 4.37 9.98
C GLN A 236 2.49 5.54 9.22
N GLY A 237 3.16 6.05 8.19
CA GLY A 237 2.68 7.17 7.39
C GLY A 237 2.69 8.52 8.12
N GLY A 238 2.36 9.58 7.40
CA GLY A 238 2.53 10.95 7.91
C GLY A 238 1.62 11.32 9.08
N LEU A 239 0.48 10.62 9.23
CA LEU A 239 -0.47 10.88 10.32
C LEU A 239 0.11 10.50 11.68
N LEU A 240 0.89 9.42 11.71
CA LEU A 240 1.47 8.86 12.93
C LEU A 240 2.95 9.21 13.08
N ALA A 241 3.54 10.00 12.17
CA ALA A 241 4.98 10.28 12.16
C ALA A 241 5.51 11.05 13.39
N ASP A 242 4.64 11.78 14.08
CA ASP A 242 4.99 12.46 15.34
C ASP A 242 4.68 11.60 16.56
N LEU A 243 3.84 10.58 16.40
CA LEU A 243 3.48 9.66 17.46
C LEU A 243 4.47 8.49 17.54
N TYR A 244 4.93 8.01 16.39
CA TYR A 244 5.79 6.85 16.25
C TYR A 244 7.14 7.24 15.66
N GLU A 245 8.19 6.55 16.09
CA GLU A 245 9.42 6.42 15.32
C GLU A 245 9.13 5.74 13.97
N LYS A 246 10.10 5.73 13.05
CA LYS A 246 9.94 5.04 11.76
C LYS A 246 9.66 3.55 12.00
N VAL A 247 8.44 3.11 11.67
CA VAL A 247 8.07 1.70 11.71
C VAL A 247 8.57 1.03 10.43
N LYS A 248 9.66 0.27 10.56
CA LYS A 248 10.37 -0.36 9.45
C LYS A 248 9.58 -1.57 8.93
N LEU A 249 9.71 -1.83 7.63
CA LEU A 249 9.37 -3.12 7.04
C LEU A 249 10.65 -3.97 7.07
N GLU A 250 10.67 -4.99 7.92
CA GLU A 250 11.86 -5.85 8.10
C GLU A 250 11.99 -6.84 6.94
N GLY A 251 10.85 -7.36 6.44
CA GLY A 251 10.90 -8.30 5.33
C GLY A 251 9.60 -8.41 4.53
N LEU A 252 9.76 -8.88 3.30
CA LEU A 252 8.71 -9.11 2.32
C LEU A 252 8.80 -10.57 1.83
N VAL A 253 7.73 -11.33 2.06
CA VAL A 253 7.56 -12.68 1.54
C VAL A 253 6.63 -12.64 0.34
N ILE A 254 7.09 -13.12 -0.81
CA ILE A 254 6.33 -13.10 -2.06
C ILE A 254 6.04 -14.53 -2.51
N GLY A 255 4.76 -14.85 -2.68
CA GLY A 255 4.30 -16.10 -3.30
C GLY A 255 4.03 -15.93 -4.80
N GLY A 256 3.81 -17.05 -5.49
CA GLY A 256 3.36 -17.04 -6.89
C GLY A 256 4.42 -16.56 -7.88
N VAL A 257 5.69 -16.89 -7.64
CA VAL A 257 6.82 -16.64 -8.56
C VAL A 257 7.12 -17.93 -9.32
N GLU A 258 6.24 -18.27 -10.25
CA GLU A 258 6.37 -19.49 -11.08
C GLU A 258 7.38 -19.28 -12.22
N GLN A 259 7.97 -20.36 -12.72
CA GLN A 259 8.84 -20.30 -13.89
C GLN A 259 8.00 -20.07 -15.16
N PRO A 260 8.47 -19.25 -16.11
CA PRO A 260 7.74 -19.02 -17.35
C PRO A 260 7.72 -20.26 -18.25
N PRO A 261 6.74 -20.37 -19.17
CA PRO A 261 6.70 -21.48 -20.12
C PRO A 261 7.99 -21.57 -20.95
N GLY A 262 8.55 -22.78 -21.07
CA GLY A 262 9.78 -23.01 -21.84
C GLY A 262 11.07 -22.54 -21.16
N TRP A 263 11.02 -22.18 -19.87
CA TRP A 263 12.23 -21.93 -19.08
C TRP A 263 13.05 -23.21 -18.92
N VAL A 264 14.32 -23.16 -19.33
CA VAL A 264 15.22 -24.33 -19.35
C VAL A 264 16.25 -24.31 -18.22
N ASP A 265 16.51 -23.15 -17.63
CA ASP A 265 17.48 -23.01 -16.54
C ASP A 265 16.89 -23.49 -15.21
N ALA A 266 17.76 -23.69 -14.22
CA ALA A 266 17.36 -24.11 -12.89
C ALA A 266 16.46 -23.06 -12.20
N LYS A 267 15.69 -23.52 -11.20
CA LYS A 267 14.68 -22.72 -10.51
C LYS A 267 15.30 -21.55 -9.73
N ASP A 268 16.44 -21.78 -9.10
CA ASP A 268 17.24 -20.79 -8.40
C ASP A 268 17.68 -19.65 -9.34
N VAL A 269 18.09 -19.96 -10.57
CA VAL A 269 18.45 -18.93 -11.57
C VAL A 269 17.27 -18.01 -11.89
N TRP A 270 16.05 -18.57 -11.98
CA TRP A 270 14.84 -17.77 -12.18
C TRP A 270 14.51 -16.93 -10.94
N GLU A 271 14.55 -17.53 -9.75
CA GLU A 271 14.30 -16.84 -8.50
C GLU A 271 15.30 -15.69 -8.29
N ASP A 272 16.61 -15.91 -8.46
CA ASP A 272 17.65 -14.88 -8.36
C ASP A 272 17.38 -13.70 -9.29
N LYS A 273 16.95 -13.97 -10.53
CA LYS A 273 16.61 -12.94 -11.52
C LYS A 273 15.43 -12.10 -11.08
N ILE A 274 14.37 -12.72 -10.56
CA ILE A 274 13.19 -12.01 -10.07
C ILE A 274 13.48 -11.29 -8.74
N GLU A 275 14.32 -11.86 -7.89
CA GLU A 275 14.78 -11.24 -6.65
C GLU A 275 15.56 -9.95 -6.96
N ALA A 276 16.47 -9.98 -7.94
CA ALA A 276 17.20 -8.81 -8.38
C ALA A 276 16.28 -7.69 -8.87
N GLU A 277 15.25 -8.01 -9.67
CA GLU A 277 14.27 -7.04 -10.14
C GLU A 277 13.43 -6.45 -9.00
N ALA A 278 12.94 -7.30 -8.10
CA ALA A 278 12.17 -6.86 -6.95
C ALA A 278 13.04 -6.01 -5.99
N ALA A 279 14.27 -6.41 -5.70
CA ALA A 279 15.20 -5.64 -4.89
C ALA A 279 15.51 -4.27 -5.53
N ARG A 280 15.68 -4.23 -6.86
CA ARG A 280 15.87 -2.98 -7.62
C ARG A 280 14.67 -2.05 -7.47
N ALA A 281 13.48 -2.57 -7.70
CA ALA A 281 12.22 -1.83 -7.65
C ALA A 281 11.79 -1.41 -6.23
N LEU A 282 12.17 -2.14 -5.19
CA LEU A 282 11.68 -1.89 -3.84
C LEU A 282 12.68 -1.14 -2.95
N TYR A 283 13.97 -1.28 -3.24
CA TYR A 283 15.02 -0.72 -2.40
C TYR A 283 16.13 -0.01 -3.21
N TRP A 284 16.81 -0.68 -4.13
CA TRP A 284 18.08 -0.15 -4.67
C TRP A 284 17.93 1.16 -5.41
N ARG A 285 16.78 1.41 -6.05
CA ARG A 285 16.49 2.71 -6.66
C ARG A 285 16.43 3.87 -5.67
N LEU A 286 16.40 3.62 -4.36
CA LEU A 286 16.39 4.63 -3.29
C LEU A 286 17.81 4.97 -2.79
N GLU A 287 18.83 4.21 -3.19
CA GLU A 287 20.19 4.34 -2.64
C GLU A 287 20.78 5.73 -2.94
N THR A 288 20.39 6.36 -4.05
CA THR A 288 20.84 7.70 -4.46
C THR A 288 20.52 8.81 -3.46
N ILE A 289 19.42 8.66 -2.69
CA ILE A 289 19.01 9.65 -1.68
C ILE A 289 19.40 9.26 -0.26
N ARG A 290 20.05 8.11 -0.06
CA ARG A 290 20.31 7.52 1.26
C ARG A 290 21.02 8.50 2.20
N SER A 291 22.04 9.20 1.73
CA SER A 291 22.83 10.16 2.51
C SER A 291 22.10 11.47 2.80
N MET A 292 21.01 11.76 2.08
CA MET A 292 20.21 12.98 2.23
C MET A 292 19.06 12.81 3.22
N LEU A 293 18.68 11.56 3.53
CA LEU A 293 17.55 11.29 4.40
C LEU A 293 17.81 11.81 5.83
N PRO A 294 16.78 12.36 6.50
CA PRO A 294 16.88 12.70 7.91
C PRO A 294 17.33 11.51 8.76
N LYS A 295 18.08 11.78 9.83
CA LYS A 295 18.60 10.75 10.74
C LYS A 295 17.50 9.88 11.37
N GLU A 296 16.28 10.40 11.49
CA GLU A 296 15.10 9.71 12.01
C GLU A 296 14.51 8.70 11.00
N TYR A 297 14.90 8.82 9.73
CA TYR A 297 14.41 8.00 8.62
C TYR A 297 15.55 7.31 7.86
N PRO A 298 16.42 6.54 8.54
CA PRO A 298 17.51 5.84 7.88
C PRO A 298 16.96 4.81 6.89
N LEU A 299 17.60 4.69 5.74
CA LEU A 299 17.23 3.68 4.74
C LEU A 299 17.62 2.28 5.27
N HIS A 300 16.67 1.36 5.27
CA HIS A 300 16.84 -0.03 5.72
C HIS A 300 16.40 -0.95 4.59
N LYS A 301 17.25 -1.93 4.23
CA LYS A 301 16.96 -2.90 3.19
C LYS A 301 16.09 -4.01 3.77
N PRO A 302 14.82 -4.15 3.37
CA PRO A 302 14.00 -5.27 3.80
C PRO A 302 14.58 -6.57 3.25
N GLN A 303 14.44 -7.63 4.03
CA GLN A 303 14.70 -8.98 3.56
C GLN A 303 13.66 -9.37 2.51
N LEU A 304 14.10 -9.95 1.40
CA LEU A 304 13.21 -10.40 0.34
C LEU A 304 13.30 -11.92 0.27
N HIS A 305 12.14 -12.58 0.34
CA HIS A 305 12.07 -14.04 0.31
C HIS A 305 10.93 -14.49 -0.59
N PHE A 306 11.15 -15.58 -1.33
CA PHE A 306 10.07 -16.28 -2.01
C PHE A 306 9.54 -17.44 -1.19
N THR A 307 8.29 -17.81 -1.45
CA THR A 307 7.65 -18.98 -0.87
C THR A 307 6.95 -19.78 -1.94
N SER A 308 7.05 -21.11 -1.82
CA SER A 308 6.31 -22.05 -2.65
C SER A 308 4.93 -22.40 -2.08
N THR A 309 4.57 -21.83 -0.92
CA THR A 309 3.27 -22.08 -0.28
C THR A 309 2.14 -21.57 -1.18
N PRO A 310 1.25 -22.44 -1.70
CA PRO A 310 0.26 -22.05 -2.68
C PRO A 310 -0.87 -21.23 -2.05
N PHE A 311 -1.33 -20.21 -2.76
CA PHE A 311 -2.55 -19.48 -2.41
C PHE A 311 -3.68 -19.85 -3.39
N SER A 312 -4.71 -20.53 -2.88
CA SER A 312 -5.77 -21.17 -3.67
C SER A 312 -6.56 -20.23 -4.59
N HIS A 313 -6.61 -18.93 -4.28
CA HIS A 313 -7.29 -17.93 -5.13
C HIS A 313 -6.32 -17.03 -5.93
N SER A 314 -5.07 -17.44 -6.09
CA SER A 314 -4.14 -16.81 -7.03
C SER A 314 -4.56 -17.08 -8.47
N LYS A 315 -4.13 -16.24 -9.42
CA LYS A 315 -4.45 -16.45 -10.85
C LYS A 315 -3.96 -17.83 -11.34
N PRO A 316 -2.70 -18.25 -11.08
CA PRO A 316 -2.24 -19.59 -11.49
C PRO A 316 -3.01 -20.74 -10.85
N SER A 317 -3.29 -20.67 -9.55
CA SER A 317 -4.06 -21.72 -8.86
C SER A 317 -5.48 -21.84 -9.42
N ILE A 318 -6.12 -20.72 -9.73
CA ILE A 318 -7.47 -20.71 -10.33
C ILE A 318 -7.43 -21.25 -11.77
N SER A 319 -6.45 -20.87 -12.59
CA SER A 319 -6.28 -21.43 -13.93
C SER A 319 -6.08 -22.95 -13.91
N SER A 320 -5.30 -23.46 -12.94
CA SER A 320 -5.08 -24.90 -12.75
C SER A 320 -6.32 -25.63 -12.25
N THR A 321 -7.11 -25.00 -11.37
CA THR A 321 -8.35 -25.56 -10.83
C THR A 321 -9.47 -25.63 -11.88
N TYR A 322 -9.50 -24.68 -12.82
CA TYR A 322 -10.53 -24.56 -13.85
C TYR A 322 -9.92 -24.49 -15.26
N PRO A 323 -9.26 -25.56 -15.75
CA PRO A 323 -8.49 -25.53 -17.00
C PRO A 323 -9.35 -25.38 -18.26
N THR A 324 -10.63 -25.73 -18.19
CA THR A 324 -11.60 -25.63 -19.30
C THR A 324 -12.45 -24.36 -19.24
N SER A 325 -12.31 -23.55 -18.19
CA SER A 325 -13.07 -22.30 -18.05
C SER A 325 -12.45 -21.17 -18.87
N PRO A 326 -13.21 -20.10 -19.15
CA PRO A 326 -12.64 -18.88 -19.71
C PRO A 326 -11.55 -18.29 -18.80
N GLU A 327 -10.70 -17.42 -19.37
CA GLU A 327 -9.59 -16.81 -18.64
C GLU A 327 -10.04 -16.17 -17.30
N PRO A 328 -9.44 -16.58 -16.16
CA PRO A 328 -9.83 -16.08 -14.85
C PRO A 328 -9.76 -14.55 -14.75
N GLN A 329 -10.82 -13.95 -14.19
CA GLN A 329 -10.92 -12.51 -14.07
C GLN A 329 -10.63 -12.02 -12.65
N PRO A 330 -10.01 -10.83 -12.50
CA PRO A 330 -9.78 -10.25 -11.18
C PRO A 330 -11.11 -9.99 -10.47
N SER A 331 -11.22 -10.48 -9.24
CA SER A 331 -12.41 -10.29 -8.40
C SER A 331 -12.75 -8.79 -8.26
N PRO A 332 -14.04 -8.40 -8.38
CA PRO A 332 -14.47 -7.02 -8.17
C PRO A 332 -14.48 -6.63 -6.70
N LEU A 333 -14.38 -7.61 -5.79
CA LEU A 333 -14.44 -7.42 -4.36
C LEU A 333 -13.03 -7.41 -3.77
N SER A 334 -12.91 -6.74 -2.64
CA SER A 334 -11.71 -6.68 -1.82
C SER A 334 -12.11 -7.00 -0.38
N LEU A 335 -11.24 -7.68 0.37
CA LEU A 335 -11.50 -8.00 1.77
C LEU A 335 -10.54 -7.24 2.66
N SER A 336 -11.04 -6.75 3.79
CA SER A 336 -10.21 -6.32 4.92
C SER A 336 -10.59 -7.09 6.16
N PHE A 337 -9.61 -7.63 6.87
CA PHE A 337 -9.83 -8.26 8.18
C PHE A 337 -8.75 -7.82 9.17
N LEU A 338 -9.19 -7.49 10.39
CA LEU A 338 -8.36 -7.01 11.50
C LEU A 338 -8.54 -7.99 12.68
N PRO A 339 -7.66 -9.00 12.84
CA PRO A 339 -7.85 -10.07 13.82
C PRO A 339 -7.91 -9.60 15.28
N TRP A 340 -7.22 -8.50 15.58
CA TRP A 340 -7.16 -7.87 16.90
C TRP A 340 -8.36 -6.98 17.22
N LEU A 341 -9.19 -6.63 16.24
CA LEU A 341 -10.30 -5.70 16.48
C LEU A 341 -11.49 -6.47 17.02
N PHE A 342 -11.84 -6.18 18.28
CA PHE A 342 -13.07 -6.62 18.90
C PHE A 342 -14.08 -5.46 18.93
N VAL A 343 -15.34 -5.77 18.65
CA VAL A 343 -16.44 -4.80 18.65
C VAL A 343 -17.47 -5.18 19.72
N PRO A 344 -18.15 -4.19 20.34
CA PRO A 344 -19.22 -4.47 21.29
C PRO A 344 -20.27 -5.39 20.68
N ASP A 345 -20.77 -6.34 21.47
CA ASP A 345 -21.91 -7.16 21.06
C ASP A 345 -23.17 -6.29 21.03
N SER A 346 -24.10 -6.61 20.11
CA SER A 346 -25.36 -5.88 20.02
C SER A 346 -26.29 -6.15 21.21
N LYS A 347 -26.04 -7.23 21.98
CA LYS A 347 -26.75 -7.55 23.21
C LYS A 347 -25.97 -7.05 24.43
N PRO A 348 -26.57 -6.22 25.30
CA PRO A 348 -25.92 -5.77 26.54
C PRO A 348 -25.44 -6.95 27.40
N GLY A 349 -24.28 -6.78 28.06
CA GLY A 349 -23.72 -7.77 28.99
C GLY A 349 -22.96 -8.94 28.34
N ARG A 350 -22.92 -9.05 27.01
CA ARG A 350 -22.08 -10.04 26.32
C ARG A 350 -20.65 -9.53 26.10
N PRO A 351 -19.64 -10.43 26.13
CA PRO A 351 -18.27 -10.04 25.83
C PRO A 351 -18.16 -9.50 24.40
N PRO A 352 -17.22 -8.57 24.14
CA PRO A 352 -16.94 -8.11 22.79
C PRO A 352 -16.65 -9.27 21.83
N LYS A 353 -17.17 -9.20 20.62
CA LYS A 353 -16.95 -10.21 19.58
C LYS A 353 -15.87 -9.74 18.60
N GLN A 354 -15.15 -10.68 18.01
CA GLN A 354 -14.19 -10.36 16.96
C GLN A 354 -14.90 -9.67 15.79
N SER A 355 -14.29 -8.61 15.27
CA SER A 355 -14.87 -7.85 14.17
C SER A 355 -14.99 -8.72 12.93
N GLU A 356 -16.09 -8.60 12.20
CA GLU A 356 -16.21 -9.26 10.91
C GLU A 356 -15.30 -8.60 9.87
N ARG A 357 -14.90 -9.40 8.87
CA ARG A 357 -14.27 -8.89 7.65
C ARG A 357 -15.15 -7.85 6.95
N GLU A 358 -14.54 -6.79 6.45
CA GLU A 358 -15.20 -5.84 5.54
C GLU A 358 -15.03 -6.34 4.11
N ILE A 359 -16.15 -6.48 3.41
CA ILE A 359 -16.16 -6.69 1.96
C ILE A 359 -16.27 -5.30 1.34
N ILE A 360 -15.32 -4.93 0.51
CA ILE A 360 -15.18 -3.62 -0.10
C ILE A 360 -15.46 -3.76 -1.60
N SER A 361 -16.33 -2.91 -2.12
CA SER A 361 -16.65 -2.79 -3.54
C SER A 361 -16.67 -1.31 -3.90
N ASN A 362 -15.92 -0.92 -4.92
CA ASN A 362 -15.77 0.49 -5.30
C ASN A 362 -15.36 1.40 -4.13
N GLY A 363 -14.46 0.92 -3.26
CA GLY A 363 -13.90 1.68 -2.15
C GLY A 363 -14.82 1.84 -0.92
N THR A 364 -16.09 1.45 -1.00
CA THR A 364 -17.05 1.46 0.11
C THR A 364 -17.36 0.03 0.55
N ARG A 365 -17.98 -0.14 1.73
CA ARG A 365 -18.46 -1.46 2.15
C ARG A 365 -19.54 -1.94 1.18
N LEU A 366 -19.53 -3.24 0.88
CA LEU A 366 -20.47 -3.89 -0.05
C LEU A 366 -21.92 -3.50 0.30
N GLY A 367 -22.71 -3.16 -0.72
CA GLY A 367 -24.08 -2.67 -0.58
C GLY A 367 -24.20 -1.16 -0.41
N PHE A 368 -23.10 -0.44 -0.22
CA PHE A 368 -23.10 1.02 -0.18
C PHE A 368 -22.44 1.58 -1.43
N LEU A 369 -23.14 2.47 -2.11
CA LEU A 369 -22.66 3.10 -3.34
C LEU A 369 -22.16 4.51 -3.07
N TRP A 370 -20.96 4.82 -3.55
CA TRP A 370 -20.54 6.20 -3.73
C TRP A 370 -21.34 6.83 -4.88
N LYS A 371 -22.00 7.97 -4.63
CA LYS A 371 -22.80 8.71 -5.61
C LYS A 371 -22.06 9.96 -6.06
N ALA A 372 -21.90 10.15 -7.38
CA ALA A 372 -21.38 11.39 -7.94
C ALA A 372 -22.33 12.56 -7.58
N PRO A 373 -21.81 13.76 -7.27
CA PRO A 373 -20.41 14.22 -7.37
C PRO A 373 -19.52 13.86 -6.16
N GLY A 374 -19.99 13.05 -5.21
CA GLY A 374 -19.23 12.65 -4.01
C GLY A 374 -19.12 13.73 -2.95
N THR A 375 -19.95 14.76 -3.01
CA THR A 375 -19.97 15.88 -2.05
C THR A 375 -20.78 15.57 -0.79
N THR A 376 -21.52 14.47 -0.78
CA THR A 376 -22.22 13.95 0.40
C THR A 376 -21.48 12.77 0.98
N LEU A 377 -21.25 12.81 2.28
CA LEU A 377 -20.51 11.78 2.99
C LEU A 377 -21.28 10.44 2.94
N VAL A 378 -20.56 9.37 2.60
CA VAL A 378 -21.08 8.00 2.74
C VAL A 378 -21.46 7.78 4.21
N ARG A 379 -22.64 7.19 4.42
CA ARG A 379 -23.14 6.83 5.76
C ARG A 379 -22.09 6.02 6.51
N SER A 380 -21.94 6.24 7.82
CA SER A 380 -20.93 5.56 8.66
C SER A 380 -20.89 4.04 8.46
N LYS A 381 -22.06 3.37 8.43
CA LYS A 381 -22.16 1.92 8.19
C LYS A 381 -21.59 1.46 6.83
N GLY A 382 -21.57 2.36 5.83
CA GLY A 382 -21.06 2.11 4.49
C GLY A 382 -19.59 2.47 4.28
N ARG A 383 -18.98 3.18 5.22
CA ARG A 383 -17.56 3.51 5.17
C ARG A 383 -16.75 2.30 5.64
N SER A 384 -15.69 1.98 4.90
CA SER A 384 -14.70 1.03 5.40
C SER A 384 -13.94 1.69 6.54
N ARG A 385 -13.65 0.94 7.61
CA ARG A 385 -12.76 1.40 8.69
C ARG A 385 -11.36 1.80 8.22
N LEU A 386 -11.02 1.47 6.98
CA LEU A 386 -9.77 1.80 6.35
C LEU A 386 -9.82 3.13 5.61
N CYS A 387 -10.99 3.69 5.29
CA CYS A 387 -11.06 4.97 4.56
C CYS A 387 -10.47 6.11 5.41
N LYS A 388 -10.09 7.22 4.77
CA LYS A 388 -9.28 8.27 5.42
C LYS A 388 -10.00 8.89 6.60
N ILE A 389 -11.30 9.15 6.46
CA ILE A 389 -12.11 9.75 7.53
C ILE A 389 -12.22 8.82 8.75
N GLU A 390 -12.33 7.49 8.55
CA GLU A 390 -12.38 6.54 9.68
C GLU A 390 -11.03 6.38 10.37
N ILE A 391 -9.92 6.48 9.61
CA ILE A 391 -8.57 6.53 10.19
C ILE A 391 -8.35 7.82 10.98
N LEU A 392 -8.78 8.98 10.44
CA LEU A 392 -8.71 10.26 11.15
C LEU A 392 -9.53 10.23 12.43
N LEU A 393 -10.79 9.76 12.37
CA LEU A 393 -11.66 9.65 13.54
C LEU A 393 -11.02 8.79 14.65
N ALA A 394 -10.37 7.68 14.27
CA ALA A 394 -9.65 6.86 15.23
C ALA A 394 -8.45 7.59 15.85
N TYR A 395 -7.70 8.33 15.04
CA TYR A 395 -6.56 9.11 15.51
C TYR A 395 -6.99 10.28 16.41
N GLU A 396 -8.05 11.01 16.05
CA GLU A 396 -8.61 12.06 16.90
C GLU A 396 -9.16 11.51 18.21
N GLY A 397 -9.79 10.33 18.19
CA GLY A 397 -10.21 9.65 19.42
C GLY A 397 -9.04 9.36 20.37
N LEU A 398 -7.87 8.99 19.83
CA LEU A 398 -6.64 8.87 20.62
C LEU A 398 -6.18 10.23 21.17
N LEU A 399 -6.16 11.28 20.34
CA LEU A 399 -5.75 12.62 20.78
C LEU A 399 -6.69 13.22 21.84
N ASP A 400 -8.00 12.97 21.72
CA ASP A 400 -9.01 13.37 22.70
C ASP A 400 -8.70 12.79 24.08
N THR A 401 -8.36 11.49 24.14
CA THR A 401 -7.98 10.86 25.41
C THR A 401 -6.71 11.45 26.03
N ARG A 402 -5.85 12.06 25.21
CA ARG A 402 -4.62 12.74 25.64
C ARG A 402 -4.81 14.24 25.90
N GLN A 403 -5.99 14.79 25.65
CA GLN A 403 -6.27 16.23 25.70
C GLN A 403 -5.37 17.04 24.72
N LEU A 404 -5.00 16.44 23.59
CA LEU A 404 -4.13 17.03 22.56
C LEU A 404 -4.88 17.37 21.27
N LYS A 405 -6.21 17.27 21.26
CA LYS A 405 -7.01 17.57 20.07
C LYS A 405 -7.02 19.06 19.80
N ASP A 406 -6.76 19.39 18.54
CA ASP A 406 -6.80 20.74 18.02
C ASP A 406 -7.70 20.77 16.77
N LYS A 407 -8.21 21.93 16.38
CA LYS A 407 -8.99 22.11 15.15
C LYS A 407 -8.07 22.09 13.94
N LYS A 408 -7.59 20.90 13.59
CA LYS A 408 -6.70 20.63 12.47
C LYS A 408 -7.41 19.78 11.43
N THR A 409 -7.10 20.05 10.17
CA THR A 409 -7.58 19.17 9.09
C THR A 409 -6.72 17.92 8.98
N TYR A 410 -7.21 16.91 8.24
CA TYR A 410 -6.42 15.72 7.94
C TYR A 410 -5.05 16.05 7.33
N TRP A 411 -5.02 17.10 6.50
CA TRP A 411 -3.79 17.60 5.90
C TRP A 411 -2.83 18.17 6.96
N ASP A 412 -3.32 19.04 7.84
CA ASP A 412 -2.53 19.70 8.87
C ASP A 412 -1.91 18.69 9.84
N TYR A 413 -2.67 17.64 10.21
CA TYR A 413 -2.13 16.58 11.06
C TYR A 413 -0.92 15.87 10.45
N LYS A 414 -0.87 15.76 9.13
CA LYS A 414 0.19 15.08 8.41
C LYS A 414 1.35 15.98 8.00
N HIS A 415 1.11 17.26 7.80
CA HIS A 415 2.06 18.20 7.21
C HIS A 415 2.44 19.26 8.22
N ARG A 416 2.87 18.77 9.38
CA ARG A 416 3.37 19.63 10.44
C ARG A 416 4.69 20.28 10.02
N PRO A 417 4.93 21.54 10.42
CA PRO A 417 6.20 22.20 10.18
C PRO A 417 7.38 21.37 10.70
N LEU A 418 8.49 21.37 9.96
CA LEU A 418 9.74 20.68 10.33
C LEU A 418 9.61 19.14 10.50
N SER A 419 8.57 18.53 9.92
CA SER A 419 8.39 17.08 9.97
C SER A 419 9.48 16.36 9.17
N ALA A 420 10.35 15.60 9.86
CA ALA A 420 11.36 14.75 9.22
C ALA A 420 10.73 13.73 8.24
N TYR A 421 9.50 13.27 8.51
CA TYR A 421 8.75 12.43 7.57
C TYR A 421 8.48 13.14 6.24
N GLN A 422 8.03 14.39 6.30
CA GLN A 422 7.74 15.17 5.09
C GLN A 422 9.00 15.57 4.35
N THR A 423 10.10 15.84 5.07
CA THR A 423 11.43 16.03 4.47
C THR A 423 11.87 14.78 3.71
N ALA A 424 11.84 13.60 4.34
CA ALA A 424 12.19 12.33 3.70
C ALA A 424 11.29 12.02 2.48
N LYS A 425 9.99 12.25 2.62
CA LYS A 425 9.01 12.07 1.54
C LYS A 425 9.21 13.08 0.39
N GLY A 426 9.61 14.30 0.72
CA GLY A 426 9.96 15.34 -0.25
C GLY A 426 11.22 14.99 -1.05
N LEU A 427 12.27 14.49 -0.39
CA LEU A 427 13.49 14.00 -1.04
C LEU A 427 13.21 12.81 -1.97
N LEU A 428 12.39 11.88 -1.51
CA LEU A 428 11.95 10.73 -2.30
C LEU A 428 11.27 11.14 -3.60
N ARG A 429 10.39 12.13 -3.52
CA ARG A 429 9.48 12.50 -4.61
C ARG A 429 10.03 13.58 -5.51
N GLY A 430 10.81 14.53 -4.97
CA GLY A 430 11.12 15.80 -5.61
C GLY A 430 10.06 16.87 -5.33
N ILE A 431 10.29 18.08 -5.84
CA ILE A 431 9.40 19.22 -5.62
C ILE A 431 8.22 19.14 -6.60
N PRO A 432 6.96 19.14 -6.13
CA PRO A 432 5.81 19.20 -7.02
C PRO A 432 5.80 20.51 -7.81
N LYS A 433 5.75 20.44 -9.13
CA LYS A 433 5.45 21.57 -10.02
C LYS A 433 4.24 21.23 -10.91
N LYS A 434 3.44 22.25 -11.22
CA LYS A 434 2.30 22.12 -12.11
C LYS A 434 2.80 21.86 -13.54
N ALA A 435 2.26 20.83 -14.18
CA ALA A 435 2.58 20.47 -15.55
C ALA A 435 1.29 20.24 -16.37
N PRO A 436 1.28 20.54 -17.68
CA PRO A 436 0.23 20.07 -18.56
C PRO A 436 0.27 18.54 -18.65
N GLY A 437 -0.89 17.88 -18.62
CA GLY A 437 -0.98 16.44 -18.85
C GLY A 437 -0.55 16.09 -20.28
N THR A 438 0.22 15.02 -20.44
CA THR A 438 0.71 14.52 -21.74
C THR A 438 0.31 13.05 -21.96
N GLY A 439 0.22 12.61 -23.22
CA GLY A 439 -0.18 11.25 -23.58
C GLY A 439 -1.53 10.85 -22.97
N VAL A 440 -1.57 9.69 -22.31
CA VAL A 440 -2.78 9.16 -21.63
C VAL A 440 -3.33 10.06 -20.52
N TRP A 441 -2.56 11.07 -20.08
CA TRP A 441 -2.91 12.00 -19.01
C TRP A 441 -3.47 13.34 -19.51
N GLN A 442 -3.51 13.58 -20.83
CA GLN A 442 -4.11 14.80 -21.40
C GLN A 442 -5.56 14.99 -20.94
N GLN A 443 -6.31 13.89 -20.80
CA GLN A 443 -7.71 13.89 -20.34
C GLN A 443 -7.87 14.36 -18.89
N LEU A 444 -6.80 14.36 -18.08
CA LEU A 444 -6.82 14.88 -16.71
C LEU A 444 -6.55 16.39 -16.63
N GLY A 445 -6.21 17.04 -17.75
CA GLY A 445 -5.88 18.46 -17.80
C GLY A 445 -4.54 18.77 -17.14
N HIS A 446 -4.51 19.74 -16.22
CA HIS A 446 -3.30 20.05 -15.44
C HIS A 446 -3.10 19.03 -14.32
N VAL A 447 -1.91 18.45 -14.30
CA VAL A 447 -1.45 17.56 -13.24
C VAL A 447 -0.28 18.20 -12.49
N TRP A 448 -0.01 17.75 -11.27
CA TRP A 448 1.23 18.10 -10.58
C TRP A 448 2.20 16.95 -10.78
N SER A 449 3.40 17.26 -11.26
CA SER A 449 4.48 16.30 -11.41
C SER A 449 5.62 16.72 -10.52
N THR A 450 6.44 15.78 -10.06
CA THR A 450 7.63 16.13 -9.29
C THR A 450 8.84 16.37 -10.18
N PHE A 451 9.68 17.30 -9.76
CA PHE A 451 10.90 17.71 -10.43
C PHE A 451 12.07 17.70 -9.45
N ALA A 452 13.29 17.63 -9.98
CA ALA A 452 14.49 17.81 -9.15
C ALA A 452 14.47 19.20 -8.50
N PRO A 453 14.96 19.34 -7.25
CA PRO A 453 15.20 20.65 -6.64
C PRO A 453 16.07 21.54 -7.54
N GLU A 454 15.81 22.84 -7.56
CA GLU A 454 16.67 23.78 -8.30
C GLU A 454 18.08 23.78 -7.69
N GLY A 455 19.11 23.54 -8.49
CA GLY A 455 20.53 23.53 -8.07
C GLY A 455 21.21 22.15 -7.99
N THR A 456 20.48 21.04 -8.04
CA THR A 456 21.08 19.69 -8.15
C THR A 456 21.27 19.31 -9.61
N ILE A 457 22.41 19.70 -10.22
CA ILE A 457 22.74 19.44 -11.64
C ILE A 457 23.51 18.12 -11.85
N GLU A 458 23.90 17.41 -10.77
CA GLU A 458 24.43 16.05 -10.91
C GLU A 458 23.30 15.01 -10.85
N ASP A 459 23.15 14.20 -11.91
CA ASP A 459 22.10 13.17 -12.06
C ASP A 459 22.08 12.16 -10.88
N LYS A 460 23.22 12.01 -10.18
CA LYS A 460 23.35 11.16 -8.98
C LYS A 460 22.59 11.69 -7.75
N GLN A 461 22.17 12.96 -7.75
CA GLN A 461 21.50 13.63 -6.62
C GLN A 461 20.00 13.87 -6.87
N ALA A 462 19.46 13.38 -7.99
CA ALA A 462 18.06 13.54 -8.35
C ALA A 462 17.13 12.65 -7.52
N PRO A 463 15.88 13.07 -7.25
CA PRO A 463 14.90 12.25 -6.57
C PRO A 463 14.63 10.97 -7.39
N PRO A 464 14.55 9.79 -6.74
CA PRO A 464 14.39 8.52 -7.45
C PRO A 464 13.03 8.41 -8.14
N PHE A 465 12.05 9.21 -7.72
CA PHE A 465 10.69 9.24 -8.24
C PHE A 465 10.41 10.52 -9.04
N LYS A 466 11.28 10.86 -9.99
CA LYS A 466 11.04 11.93 -10.97
C LYS A 466 9.79 11.64 -11.79
N GLY A 467 8.92 12.63 -11.96
CA GLY A 467 7.66 12.47 -12.70
C GLY A 467 6.45 12.09 -11.84
N TRP A 468 6.55 11.94 -10.53
CA TRP A 468 5.44 11.47 -9.70
C TRP A 468 4.18 12.34 -9.82
N LEU A 469 3.06 11.75 -10.24
CA LEU A 469 1.80 12.48 -10.42
C LEU A 469 1.08 12.70 -9.09
N SER A 470 0.76 13.96 -8.83
CA SER A 470 -0.20 14.44 -7.83
C SER A 470 -1.37 15.07 -8.58
N ALA A 471 -2.61 14.82 -8.14
CA ALA A 471 -3.78 15.33 -8.86
C ALA A 471 -4.35 16.54 -8.13
N CYS A 472 -4.93 17.50 -8.86
CA CYS A 472 -5.75 18.55 -8.26
C CYS A 472 -7.22 18.31 -8.64
N THR A 473 -8.16 18.52 -7.71
CA THR A 473 -9.59 18.58 -8.03
C THR A 473 -10.08 19.98 -7.73
N LYS A 474 -10.59 20.65 -8.76
CA LYS A 474 -11.29 21.93 -8.62
C LYS A 474 -12.54 21.71 -7.75
N LEU A 475 -12.68 22.44 -6.65
CA LEU A 475 -13.97 22.61 -5.96
C LEU A 475 -14.53 23.95 -6.43
N VAL A 476 -15.74 23.94 -6.98
CA VAL A 476 -16.42 25.16 -7.42
C VAL A 476 -17.03 25.84 -6.20
N ALA A 477 -16.47 26.99 -5.81
CA ALA A 477 -17.17 28.23 -5.44
C ALA A 477 -16.16 29.26 -4.89
N GLY A 478 -15.80 30.25 -5.72
CA GLY A 478 -15.46 31.61 -5.26
C GLY A 478 -14.12 31.90 -4.55
N SER A 479 -13.27 30.93 -4.21
CA SER A 479 -11.94 31.24 -3.62
C SER A 479 -10.87 30.24 -4.04
N PHE A 480 -9.78 30.74 -4.63
CA PHE A 480 -8.62 29.93 -5.00
C PHE A 480 -7.83 29.55 -3.73
N TYR A 481 -8.15 28.39 -3.15
CA TYR A 481 -7.25 27.72 -2.22
C TYR A 481 -6.53 26.59 -2.96
N TYR A 482 -5.19 26.57 -2.85
CA TYR A 482 -4.34 25.52 -3.40
C TYR A 482 -4.81 24.15 -2.88
N ARG A 483 -5.35 23.33 -3.77
CA ARG A 483 -5.82 21.98 -3.46
C ARG A 483 -4.87 20.96 -4.08
N ILE A 484 -3.64 20.86 -3.58
CA ILE A 484 -2.72 19.77 -3.95
C ILE A 484 -3.36 18.49 -3.42
N ILE A 485 -4.16 17.73 -4.20
CA ILE A 485 -4.56 16.41 -3.72
C ILE A 485 -3.32 15.54 -3.83
N ASP A 486 -2.62 15.36 -2.72
CA ASP A 486 -1.61 14.32 -2.61
C ASP A 486 -2.37 12.99 -2.71
N ASN A 487 -2.71 12.54 -3.91
CA ASN A 487 -3.55 11.36 -4.11
C ASN A 487 -2.88 10.06 -3.64
N TYR A 488 -1.66 10.18 -3.12
CA TYR A 488 -0.84 9.10 -2.60
C TYR A 488 -0.52 9.24 -1.11
N GLU A 489 -1.04 10.29 -0.44
CA GLU A 489 -1.26 10.43 1.01
C GLU A 489 -1.60 11.90 1.47
N ASP A 490 -2.65 12.50 0.89
CA ASP A 490 -3.54 13.60 1.36
C ASP A 490 -3.60 14.98 0.69
N VAL A 491 -4.82 15.45 0.37
CA VAL A 491 -5.39 16.70 0.94
C VAL A 491 -6.88 16.46 1.05
N ILE A 492 -7.41 16.51 2.26
CA ILE A 492 -8.84 16.69 2.53
C ILE A 492 -8.95 17.63 3.72
N MET A 493 -9.58 18.79 3.53
CA MET A 493 -9.97 19.67 4.63
C MET A 493 -11.20 19.05 5.31
N LEU A 494 -10.98 18.21 6.30
CA LEU A 494 -12.03 17.72 7.21
C LEU A 494 -11.84 18.40 8.55
N THR A 495 -12.75 19.29 8.91
CA THR A 495 -12.93 19.72 10.29
C THR A 495 -14.18 19.01 10.80
N ILE A 496 -14.01 18.09 11.75
CA ILE A 496 -15.15 17.37 12.35
C ILE A 496 -15.69 18.26 13.48
N ASN A 497 -16.63 19.14 13.17
CA ASN A 497 -17.40 19.84 14.19
C ASN A 497 -18.39 18.85 14.83
N THR A 498 -18.05 18.33 16.00
CA THR A 498 -19.00 17.63 16.87
C THR A 498 -19.94 18.66 17.49
N THR A 499 -21.04 18.96 16.82
CA THR A 499 -22.23 19.52 17.46
C THR A 499 -23.39 18.57 17.17
N VAL A 500 -23.66 17.70 18.13
CA VAL A 500 -24.90 16.92 18.20
C VAL A 500 -26.02 17.91 18.49
N TRP A 501 -26.84 18.22 17.49
CA TRP A 501 -28.17 18.74 17.77
C TRP A 501 -29.10 17.54 17.92
N VAL A 502 -29.46 17.27 19.18
CA VAL A 502 -30.69 16.55 19.51
C VAL A 502 -31.82 17.41 18.95
N LEU A 503 -32.63 16.86 18.05
CA LEU A 503 -33.94 17.39 17.75
C LEU A 503 -34.95 16.32 18.17
N ASN A 504 -35.81 16.72 19.11
CA ASN A 504 -37.06 16.04 19.44
C ASN A 504 -37.94 15.87 18.19
#